data_AF-A0A383W4B0-F1
#
_entry.id   AF-A0A383W4B0-F1
#
_cell.length_a   1.000
_cell.length_b   1.000
_cell.length_c   1.000
_cell.angle_alpha   90.00
_cell.angle_beta   90.00
_cell.angle_gamma   90.00
#
_symmetry.space_group_name_H-M   'P 1'
#
loop_
_entity.id
_entity.type
_entity.pdbx_description
1 polymer ?
#
loop_
_entity_poly.entity_id
_entity_poly.type
_entity_poly.pdbx_seq_one_letter_code
_entity_poly.pdbx_strand_id
1 'polypeptide(L)'
;MTNFASSVKAGSATKGVFELDVRFKPLAGVTSNMMVWLLNNDHKNVNFTDSTGKTRVMPMHLLFHPVDHMFHTSSSTPMTVGSKLVWCEIPLTGCRYDLKSHTEPWVCPTNRTGFLQSTPKSTWGKFMQTKMLMTVTVFNSSMLEFVAQKSNPFFGDGPRVVGNTRHTWSDSPAGLQLRTQMFLGLMAPGSNSVFDTSWIAALANPIIAKSYIGSATNVPANNMTSIGHMAALHFLQEYGTLPRWLPKVYNNRQK
;
A
#
# COMPACT_ATOMS: atom_id res chain seq x y z
N MET A 1 2.77 3.09 18.46
CA MET A 1 2.19 2.42 17.26
C MET A 1 3.04 1.24 16.75
N THR A 2 4.08 0.82 17.48
CA THR A 2 5.04 -0.24 17.10
C THR A 2 4.59 -1.68 17.38
N ASN A 3 3.38 -1.90 17.93
CA ASN A 3 2.99 -3.22 18.44
C ASN A 3 2.49 -4.22 17.40
N PHE A 4 2.35 -3.85 16.13
CA PHE A 4 1.78 -4.70 15.08
C PHE A 4 2.83 -5.31 14.13
N ALA A 5 4.02 -4.72 14.03
CA ALA A 5 5.12 -5.31 13.27
C ALA A 5 5.96 -6.23 14.16
N SER A 6 6.41 -7.36 13.62
CA SER A 6 7.54 -8.10 14.17
C SER A 6 8.88 -7.55 13.67
N SER A 7 8.92 -6.97 12.47
CA SER A 7 10.10 -6.28 11.92
C SER A 7 9.73 -5.36 10.76
N VAL A 8 10.45 -4.25 10.62
CA VAL A 8 10.43 -3.36 9.46
C VAL A 8 11.85 -3.18 8.97
N LYS A 9 12.10 -3.42 7.67
CA LYS A 9 13.36 -3.06 7.00
C LYS A 9 13.04 -2.11 5.85
N ALA A 10 13.54 -0.88 5.95
CA ALA A 10 13.45 0.12 4.89
C ALA A 10 14.86 0.67 4.64
N GLY A 11 15.28 0.74 3.37
CA GLY A 11 16.61 1.23 3.04
C GLY A 11 16.72 1.75 1.61
N SER A 12 17.71 2.63 1.40
CA SER A 12 18.20 2.95 0.06
C SER A 12 18.76 1.66 -0.54
N ALA A 13 18.15 1.21 -1.63
CA ALA A 13 18.68 0.05 -2.34
C ALA A 13 19.91 0.51 -3.13
N THR A 14 21.05 -0.16 -2.97
CA THR A 14 22.26 0.11 -3.79
C THR A 14 22.00 -0.06 -5.30
N LYS A 15 20.86 -0.64 -5.68
CA LYS A 15 20.46 -1.01 -7.04
C LYS A 15 19.09 -0.44 -7.46
N GLY A 16 18.32 0.16 -6.54
CA GLY A 16 16.94 0.63 -6.75
C GLY A 16 16.69 2.01 -6.16
N VAL A 17 15.42 2.42 -6.05
CA VAL A 17 15.05 3.66 -5.31
C VAL A 17 14.88 3.34 -3.83
N PHE A 18 14.02 2.38 -3.48
CA PHE A 18 13.95 1.82 -2.13
C PHE A 18 13.37 0.41 -2.13
N GLU A 19 13.65 -0.32 -1.05
CA GLU A 19 13.02 -1.59 -0.71
C GLU A 19 12.45 -1.52 0.71
N LEU A 20 11.28 -2.13 0.89
CA LEU A 20 10.60 -2.25 2.15
C LEU A 20 10.16 -3.70 2.37
N ASP A 21 10.42 -4.24 3.56
CA ASP A 21 9.90 -5.52 4.05
C ASP A 21 9.29 -5.32 5.45
N VAL A 22 7.97 -5.47 5.53
CA VAL A 22 7.19 -5.39 6.77
C VAL A 22 6.66 -6.78 7.09
N ARG A 23 7.00 -7.28 8.28
CA ARG A 23 6.43 -8.51 8.82
C ARG A 23 5.54 -8.15 10.00
N PHE A 24 4.33 -8.68 10.00
CA PHE A 24 3.33 -8.41 11.02
C PHE A 24 3.37 -9.49 12.09
N LYS A 25 3.03 -9.12 13.33
CA LYS A 25 2.55 -10.11 14.31
C LYS A 25 1.27 -10.75 13.78
N PRO A 26 0.95 -12.00 14.18
CA PRO A 26 -0.28 -12.64 13.75
C PRO A 26 -1.51 -11.74 13.99
N LEU A 27 -2.30 -11.54 12.94
CA LEU A 27 -3.53 -10.75 12.98
C LEU A 27 -4.65 -11.61 13.54
N ALA A 28 -4.85 -11.54 14.86
CA ALA A 28 -5.82 -12.36 15.58
C ALA A 28 -7.24 -12.26 14.97
N GLY A 29 -7.89 -13.41 14.80
CA GLY A 29 -9.24 -13.50 14.24
C GLY A 29 -9.36 -13.26 12.73
N VAL A 30 -8.28 -12.87 12.05
CA VAL A 30 -8.21 -12.77 10.58
C VAL A 30 -7.73 -14.09 9.99
N THR A 31 -8.29 -14.48 8.84
CA THR A 31 -7.92 -15.70 8.10
C THR A 31 -7.60 -15.39 6.65
N SER A 32 -6.94 -16.33 5.97
CA SER A 32 -6.56 -16.22 4.55
C SER A 32 -7.79 -16.04 3.66
N ASN A 33 -8.89 -16.73 3.98
CA ASN A 33 -10.17 -16.57 3.28
C ASN A 33 -10.76 -15.16 3.42
N MET A 34 -10.63 -14.56 4.61
CA MET A 34 -11.06 -13.18 4.83
C MET A 34 -10.20 -12.20 4.03
N MET A 35 -8.89 -12.43 3.92
CA MET A 35 -7.98 -11.61 3.11
C MET A 35 -8.30 -11.69 1.61
N VAL A 36 -8.48 -12.90 1.08
CA VAL A 36 -8.86 -13.10 -0.32
C VAL A 36 -10.20 -12.42 -0.62
N TRP A 37 -11.16 -12.51 0.30
CA TRP A 37 -12.44 -11.83 0.14
C TRP A 37 -12.30 -10.31 0.18
N LEU A 38 -11.55 -9.77 1.15
CA LEU A 38 -11.25 -8.35 1.26
C LEU A 38 -10.73 -7.82 -0.07
N LEU A 39 -9.65 -8.41 -0.59
CA LEU A 39 -8.99 -7.93 -1.81
C LEU A 39 -9.89 -8.05 -3.05
N ASN A 40 -10.73 -9.08 -3.13
CA ASN A 40 -11.73 -9.21 -4.21
C ASN A 40 -12.85 -8.16 -4.15
N ASN A 41 -13.08 -7.54 -3.01
CA ASN A 41 -14.25 -6.67 -2.77
C ASN A 41 -13.88 -5.27 -2.28
N ASP A 42 -12.60 -4.93 -2.19
CA ASP A 42 -12.12 -3.65 -1.64
C ASP A 42 -12.69 -2.43 -2.39
N HIS A 43 -12.93 -2.57 -3.70
CA HIS A 43 -13.55 -1.55 -4.54
C HIS A 43 -15.08 -1.39 -4.34
N LYS A 44 -15.71 -2.22 -3.49
CA LYS A 44 -17.15 -2.21 -3.25
C LYS A 44 -17.52 -1.53 -1.94
N ASN A 45 -18.81 -1.28 -1.79
CA ASN A 45 -19.40 -0.90 -0.51
C ASN A 45 -19.73 -2.13 0.35
N VAL A 46 -19.72 -1.95 1.66
CA VAL A 46 -20.12 -2.96 2.65
C VAL A 46 -21.02 -2.40 3.73
N ASN A 47 -21.84 -3.27 4.31
CA ASN A 47 -22.56 -3.00 5.55
C ASN A 47 -21.59 -3.11 6.73
N PHE A 48 -21.31 -1.99 7.37
CA PHE A 48 -20.48 -1.89 8.57
C PHE A 48 -21.35 -1.49 9.76
N THR A 49 -21.34 -2.30 10.81
CA THR A 49 -21.99 -1.99 12.09
C THR A 49 -20.95 -1.41 13.04
N ASP A 50 -21.12 -0.15 13.41
CA ASP A 50 -20.21 0.55 14.32
C ASP A 50 -20.37 0.10 15.79
N SER A 51 -19.58 0.66 16.69
CA SER A 51 -19.61 0.30 18.12
C SER A 51 -20.91 0.70 18.83
N THR A 52 -21.77 1.52 18.21
CA THR A 52 -23.09 1.86 18.77
C THR A 52 -24.19 0.95 18.25
N GLY A 53 -23.85 -0.04 17.42
CA GLY A 53 -24.80 -0.96 16.80
C GLY A 53 -25.45 -0.41 15.54
N LYS A 54 -25.05 0.77 15.06
CA LYS A 54 -25.63 1.36 13.86
C LYS A 54 -24.95 0.79 12.61
N THR A 55 -25.74 0.18 11.73
CA THR A 55 -25.27 -0.29 10.42
C THR A 55 -25.26 0.85 9.40
N ARG A 56 -24.17 0.97 8.63
CA ARG A 56 -23.98 1.95 7.57
C ARG A 56 -23.40 1.27 6.34
N VAL A 57 -23.78 1.74 5.16
CA VAL A 57 -23.11 1.38 3.91
C VAL A 57 -21.86 2.24 3.79
N MET A 58 -20.69 1.63 3.72
CA MET A 58 -19.40 2.34 3.63
C MET A 58 -18.54 1.73 2.51
N PRO A 59 -17.77 2.54 1.76
CA PRO A 59 -16.75 2.01 0.86
C PRO A 59 -15.75 1.16 1.66
N MET A 60 -15.53 -0.09 1.24
CA MET A 60 -14.64 -1.01 1.95
C MET A 60 -13.21 -0.47 1.98
N HIS A 61 -12.73 0.11 0.87
CA HIS A 61 -11.43 0.77 0.81
C HIS A 61 -11.24 1.85 1.88
N LEU A 62 -12.29 2.64 2.20
CA LEU A 62 -12.21 3.61 3.30
C LEU A 62 -12.19 2.92 4.67
N LEU A 63 -12.91 1.80 4.84
CA LEU A 63 -12.86 1.04 6.10
C LEU A 63 -11.48 0.41 6.33
N PHE A 64 -10.78 0.07 5.25
CA PHE A 64 -9.45 -0.53 5.30
C PHE A 64 -8.39 0.42 5.84
N HIS A 65 -8.43 1.70 5.45
CA HIS A 65 -7.61 2.75 6.07
C HIS A 65 -8.30 4.13 6.02
N PRO A 66 -9.11 4.50 7.04
CA PRO A 66 -10.03 5.65 6.96
C PRO A 66 -9.43 7.03 6.72
N VAL A 67 -8.15 7.22 7.04
CA VAL A 67 -7.47 8.51 6.93
C VAL A 67 -6.58 8.64 5.70
N ASP A 68 -6.13 7.54 5.09
CA ASP A 68 -5.19 7.59 3.97
C ASP A 68 -5.83 7.14 2.65
N HIS A 69 -6.87 6.29 2.69
CA HIS A 69 -7.53 5.80 1.48
C HIS A 69 -8.56 6.79 0.95
N MET A 70 -8.60 7.00 -0.37
CA MET A 70 -9.64 7.81 -1.01
C MET A 70 -10.60 6.96 -1.82
N PHE A 71 -10.08 6.14 -2.74
CA PHE A 71 -10.87 5.20 -3.55
C PHE A 71 -9.99 4.11 -4.17
N HIS A 72 -10.64 3.00 -4.49
CA HIS A 72 -10.05 1.90 -5.23
C HIS A 72 -10.95 1.48 -6.40
N THR A 73 -10.35 1.18 -7.54
CA THR A 73 -11.03 0.51 -8.67
C THR A 73 -10.31 -0.77 -9.07
N SER A 74 -11.08 -1.76 -9.53
CA SER A 74 -10.60 -2.98 -10.15
C SER A 74 -11.26 -3.15 -11.52
N SER A 75 -10.51 -3.58 -12.53
CA SER A 75 -11.07 -3.90 -13.85
C SER A 75 -11.84 -5.22 -13.90
N SER A 76 -11.72 -6.07 -12.87
CA SER A 76 -12.45 -7.34 -12.80
C SER A 76 -12.81 -7.74 -11.36
N THR A 77 -13.90 -8.50 -11.25
CA THR A 77 -14.40 -9.03 -9.98
C THR A 77 -15.02 -10.42 -10.22
N PRO A 78 -14.46 -11.51 -9.68
CA PRO A 78 -13.26 -11.56 -8.83
C PRO A 78 -12.00 -11.07 -9.56
N MET A 79 -11.01 -10.67 -8.77
CA MET A 79 -9.68 -10.29 -9.25
C MET A 79 -8.97 -11.54 -9.78
N THR A 80 -8.21 -11.38 -10.86
CA THR A 80 -7.43 -12.44 -11.52
C THR A 80 -6.07 -11.89 -11.95
N VAL A 81 -5.15 -12.76 -12.37
CA VAL A 81 -3.92 -12.29 -13.03
C VAL A 81 -4.28 -11.45 -14.27
N GLY A 82 -3.63 -10.30 -14.43
CA GLY A 82 -3.91 -9.34 -15.48
C GLY A 82 -4.93 -8.24 -15.12
N SER A 83 -5.67 -8.39 -14.02
CA SER A 83 -6.58 -7.34 -13.52
C SER A 83 -5.82 -6.03 -13.32
N LYS A 84 -6.46 -4.93 -13.71
CA LYS A 84 -5.93 -3.57 -13.51
C LYS A 84 -6.54 -2.97 -12.26
N LEU A 85 -5.68 -2.54 -11.34
CA LEU A 85 -6.06 -1.90 -10.09
C LEU A 85 -5.67 -0.43 -10.14
N VAL A 86 -6.49 0.43 -9.56
CA VAL A 86 -6.08 1.79 -9.16
C VAL A 86 -6.35 1.93 -7.68
N TRP A 87 -5.29 2.20 -6.92
CA TRP A 87 -5.40 2.67 -5.54
C TRP A 87 -5.06 4.14 -5.50
N CYS A 88 -5.96 4.94 -4.97
CA CYS A 88 -5.73 6.36 -4.76
C CYS A 88 -5.69 6.61 -3.26
N GLU A 89 -4.48 6.69 -2.73
CA GLU A 89 -4.24 6.90 -1.31
C GLU A 89 -3.31 8.10 -1.14
N ILE A 90 -3.40 8.73 0.03
CA ILE A 90 -2.53 9.80 0.50
C ILE A 90 -1.93 9.33 1.83
N PRO A 91 -0.82 8.59 1.78
CA PRO A 91 -0.21 8.03 2.97
C PRO A 91 0.13 9.10 4.01
N LEU A 92 -0.13 8.76 5.26
CA LEU A 92 0.09 9.61 6.43
C LEU A 92 -0.56 10.98 6.34
N THR A 93 -1.81 11.03 5.86
CA THR A 93 -2.57 12.28 5.79
C THR A 93 -2.62 12.93 7.17
N GLY A 94 -2.25 14.21 7.23
CA GLY A 94 -2.22 15.02 8.46
C GLY A 94 -1.06 14.72 9.41
N CYS A 95 -0.15 13.79 9.10
CA CYS A 95 1.06 13.58 9.89
C CYS A 95 2.15 14.58 9.48
N ARG A 96 3.06 14.86 10.42
CA ARG A 96 4.24 15.70 10.20
C ARG A 96 5.51 14.86 10.30
N TYR A 97 6.50 15.20 9.50
CA TYR A 97 7.82 14.62 9.62
C TYR A 97 8.56 15.25 10.80
N ASP A 98 9.09 14.43 11.71
CA ASP A 98 9.94 14.88 12.82
C ASP A 98 11.42 14.69 12.45
N LEU A 99 12.07 15.80 12.06
CA LEU A 99 13.49 15.84 11.69
C LEU A 99 14.42 15.41 12.83
N LYS A 100 13.96 15.47 14.09
CA LYS A 100 14.79 15.15 15.26
C LYS A 100 14.70 13.68 15.68
N SER A 101 13.70 12.95 15.18
CA SER A 101 13.47 11.56 15.55
C SER A 101 13.95 10.61 14.45
N HIS A 102 15.06 9.92 14.71
CA HIS A 102 15.57 8.89 13.81
C HIS A 102 14.76 7.58 13.88
N THR A 103 14.02 7.34 14.96
CA THR A 103 13.29 6.09 15.21
C THR A 103 11.79 6.22 14.95
N GLU A 104 11.23 7.43 15.08
CA GLU A 104 9.82 7.74 14.82
C GLU A 104 9.70 9.00 13.97
N PRO A 105 10.14 8.95 12.69
CA PRO A 105 10.23 10.13 11.85
C PRO A 105 8.86 10.74 11.47
N TRP A 106 7.74 10.13 11.88
CA TRP A 106 6.38 10.58 11.56
C TRP A 106 5.53 10.70 12.82
N VAL A 107 5.01 11.89 13.05
CA VAL A 107 4.11 12.20 14.17
C VAL A 107 2.72 12.46 13.62
N CYS A 108 1.76 11.62 14.01
CA CYS A 108 0.38 11.68 13.53
C CYS A 108 -0.57 12.17 14.64
N PRO A 109 -1.28 13.29 14.46
CA PRO A 109 -2.33 13.72 15.38
C PRO A 109 -3.45 12.68 15.49
N THR A 110 -4.05 12.55 16.67
CA THR A 110 -5.12 11.58 16.93
C THR A 110 -6.45 11.93 16.23
N ASN A 111 -6.66 13.21 15.90
CA ASN A 111 -7.87 13.74 15.28
C ASN A 111 -7.72 14.02 13.78
N ARG A 112 -6.69 13.47 13.12
CA ARG A 112 -6.47 13.69 11.68
C ARG A 112 -7.61 13.11 10.84
N THR A 113 -8.00 13.84 9.82
CA THR A 113 -9.03 13.45 8.85
C THR A 113 -8.41 13.21 7.49
N GLY A 114 -8.90 12.18 6.80
CA GLY A 114 -8.51 11.86 5.44
C GLY A 114 -9.22 12.71 4.38
N PHE A 115 -9.00 12.33 3.12
CA PHE A 115 -9.69 12.89 1.97
C PHE A 115 -10.68 11.89 1.38
N LEU A 116 -11.74 12.38 0.76
CA LEU A 116 -12.72 11.56 0.05
C LEU A 116 -12.53 11.72 -1.46
N GLN A 117 -13.05 10.79 -2.25
CA GLN A 117 -13.08 10.93 -3.71
C GLN A 117 -13.75 12.24 -4.17
N SER A 118 -14.72 12.74 -3.40
CA SER A 118 -15.39 14.02 -3.64
C SER A 118 -14.57 15.25 -3.23
N THR A 119 -13.47 15.10 -2.49
CA THR A 119 -12.61 16.22 -2.13
C THR A 119 -11.95 16.79 -3.39
N PRO A 120 -12.02 18.12 -3.63
CA PRO A 120 -11.39 18.75 -4.78
C PRO A 120 -9.89 18.44 -4.87
N LYS A 121 -9.41 18.14 -6.09
CA LYS A 121 -7.99 17.85 -6.33
C LYS A 121 -7.05 18.98 -5.89
N SER A 122 -7.51 20.24 -5.92
CA SER A 122 -6.73 21.38 -5.42
C SER A 122 -6.37 21.27 -3.93
N THR A 123 -7.15 20.52 -3.13
CA THR A 123 -6.91 20.33 -1.70
C THR A 123 -5.79 19.34 -1.43
N TRP A 124 -5.72 18.25 -2.20
CA TRP A 124 -4.86 17.11 -1.90
C TRP A 124 -3.79 16.82 -2.96
N GLY A 125 -3.92 17.36 -4.18
CA GLY A 125 -3.06 17.03 -5.32
C GLY A 125 -1.60 17.44 -5.20
N LYS A 126 -1.25 18.19 -4.15
CA LYS A 126 0.12 18.56 -3.77
C LYS A 126 0.80 17.54 -2.84
N PHE A 127 0.04 16.61 -2.26
CA PHE A 127 0.58 15.57 -1.39
C PHE A 127 1.10 14.37 -2.21
N MET A 128 1.92 13.55 -1.57
CA MET A 128 2.30 12.24 -2.09
C MET A 128 1.03 11.40 -2.24
N GLN A 129 0.85 10.79 -3.41
CA GLN A 129 -0.29 9.95 -3.71
C GLN A 129 0.15 8.68 -4.42
N THR A 130 -0.52 7.58 -4.14
CA THR A 130 -0.28 6.28 -4.78
C THR A 130 -1.13 6.07 -6.03
N LYS A 131 -1.88 7.10 -6.50
CA LYS A 131 -2.79 7.01 -7.65
C LYS A 131 -2.09 6.50 -8.91
N MET A 132 -2.16 5.19 -9.10
CA MET A 132 -1.40 4.49 -10.11
C MET A 132 -2.15 3.32 -10.67
N LEU A 133 -2.06 3.13 -11.98
CA LEU A 133 -2.51 1.91 -12.63
C LEU A 133 -1.50 0.80 -12.34
N MET A 134 -1.95 -0.25 -11.67
CA MET A 134 -1.16 -1.43 -11.34
C MET A 134 -1.79 -2.66 -11.97
N THR A 135 -0.97 -3.66 -12.28
CA THR A 135 -1.41 -4.92 -12.88
C THR A 135 -1.15 -6.06 -11.91
N VAL A 136 -2.18 -6.85 -11.63
CA VAL A 136 -2.05 -8.06 -10.80
C VAL A 136 -1.22 -9.09 -11.55
N THR A 137 -0.14 -9.57 -10.93
CA THR A 137 0.75 -10.60 -11.48
C THR A 137 0.59 -11.93 -10.76
N VAL A 138 0.14 -11.90 -9.50
CA VAL A 138 -0.22 -13.10 -8.73
C VAL A 138 -1.43 -12.78 -7.86
N PHE A 139 -2.44 -13.66 -7.86
CA PHE A 139 -3.49 -13.60 -6.85
C PHE A 139 -4.04 -15.00 -6.56
N ASN A 140 -3.90 -15.45 -5.33
CA ASN A 140 -4.32 -16.78 -4.87
C ASN A 140 -4.62 -16.79 -3.37
N SER A 141 -4.76 -17.97 -2.77
CA SER A 141 -5.13 -18.16 -1.37
C SER A 141 -4.11 -17.65 -0.35
N SER A 142 -2.87 -17.36 -0.76
CA SER A 142 -1.76 -16.99 0.14
C SER A 142 -0.99 -15.73 -0.31
N MET A 143 -1.37 -15.12 -1.43
CA MET A 143 -0.59 -14.03 -2.02
C MET A 143 -1.40 -13.13 -2.94
N LEU A 144 -1.07 -11.83 -2.89
CA LEU A 144 -1.36 -10.84 -3.91
C LEU A 144 -0.04 -10.17 -4.32
N GLU A 145 0.24 -10.13 -5.61
CA GLU A 145 1.30 -9.32 -6.20
C GLU A 145 0.74 -8.46 -7.33
N PHE A 146 1.14 -7.20 -7.37
CA PHE A 146 0.83 -6.29 -8.46
C PHE A 146 1.98 -5.34 -8.72
N VAL A 147 2.09 -4.96 -9.98
CA VAL A 147 3.20 -4.16 -10.49
C VAL A 147 2.72 -2.88 -11.16
N ALA A 148 3.48 -1.82 -10.96
CA ALA A 148 3.41 -0.62 -11.78
C ALA A 148 4.44 -0.72 -12.91
N GLN A 149 3.98 -0.47 -14.13
CA GLN A 149 4.84 -0.49 -15.31
C GLN A 149 4.91 0.90 -15.94
N LYS A 150 6.08 1.26 -16.49
CA LYS A 150 6.27 2.49 -17.26
C LYS A 150 7.03 2.17 -18.55
N SER A 151 6.62 2.85 -19.61
CA SER A 151 7.40 2.93 -20.85
C SER A 151 8.26 4.18 -20.81
N ASN A 152 9.48 4.08 -21.28
CA ASN A 152 10.38 5.20 -21.48
C ASN A 152 11.36 4.83 -22.61
N PRO A 153 11.73 5.77 -23.51
CA PRO A 153 12.68 5.48 -24.58
C PRO A 153 14.00 4.84 -24.11
N PHE A 154 14.42 5.11 -22.87
CA PHE A 154 15.65 4.53 -22.29
C PHE A 154 15.46 3.11 -21.73
N PHE A 155 14.22 2.62 -21.58
CA PHE A 155 13.94 1.33 -20.93
C PHE A 155 13.99 0.13 -21.89
N GLY A 156 14.28 0.39 -23.18
CA GLY A 156 14.22 -0.60 -24.25
C GLY A 156 12.82 -0.75 -24.83
N ASP A 157 12.58 -1.84 -25.56
CA ASP A 157 11.31 -2.10 -26.23
C ASP A 157 10.25 -2.54 -25.22
N GLY A 158 9.37 -1.60 -24.87
CA GLY A 158 8.14 -1.86 -24.12
C GLY A 158 8.16 -1.41 -22.66
N PRO A 159 7.05 -1.66 -21.94
CA PRO A 159 6.89 -1.23 -20.57
C PRO A 159 7.71 -2.09 -19.61
N ARG A 160 8.43 -1.43 -18.69
CA ARG A 160 9.19 -2.10 -17.62
C ARG A 160 8.57 -1.90 -16.26
N VAL A 161 8.73 -2.88 -15.38
CA VAL A 161 8.29 -2.75 -13.98
C VAL A 161 9.18 -1.72 -13.29
N VAL A 162 8.52 -0.76 -12.65
CA VAL A 162 9.16 0.31 -11.88
C VAL A 162 8.72 0.34 -10.42
N GLY A 163 7.67 -0.41 -10.09
CA GLY A 163 7.20 -0.61 -8.74
C GLY A 163 6.52 -1.98 -8.61
N ASN A 164 6.74 -2.67 -7.49
CA ASN A 164 6.08 -3.91 -7.15
C ASN A 164 5.69 -3.86 -5.67
N THR A 165 4.46 -4.25 -5.37
CA THR A 165 4.06 -4.56 -4.01
C THR A 165 3.52 -6.00 -3.95
N ARG A 166 3.97 -6.72 -2.94
CA ARG A 166 3.63 -8.10 -2.67
C ARG A 166 3.14 -8.25 -1.24
N HIS A 167 1.96 -8.83 -1.09
CA HIS A 167 1.42 -9.28 0.18
C HIS A 167 1.40 -10.80 0.17
N THR A 168 2.05 -11.43 1.16
CA THR A 168 1.99 -12.89 1.36
C THR A 168 1.44 -13.18 2.74
N TRP A 169 0.60 -14.20 2.85
CA TRP A 169 0.00 -14.57 4.12
C TRP A 169 -0.17 -16.07 4.29
N SER A 170 -0.29 -16.49 5.55
CA SER A 170 -0.60 -17.86 5.94
C SER A 170 -1.39 -17.88 7.26
N ASP A 171 -2.26 -18.87 7.42
CA ASP A 171 -3.00 -19.04 8.67
C ASP A 171 -2.12 -19.69 9.75
N SER A 172 -2.31 -19.28 10.99
CA SER A 172 -1.68 -19.90 12.16
C SER A 172 -2.66 -19.93 13.34
N PRO A 173 -2.39 -20.73 14.40
CA PRO A 173 -3.25 -20.75 15.59
C PRO A 173 -3.46 -19.39 16.26
N ALA A 174 -2.50 -18.47 16.11
CA ALA A 174 -2.58 -17.11 16.65
C ALA A 174 -3.31 -16.10 15.74
N GLY A 175 -3.71 -16.51 14.52
CA GLY A 175 -4.27 -15.65 13.48
C GLY A 175 -3.41 -15.63 12.20
N LEU A 176 -3.74 -14.71 11.29
CA LEU A 176 -3.06 -14.59 10.01
C LEU A 176 -1.63 -14.04 10.15
N GLN A 177 -0.62 -14.76 9.69
CA GLN A 177 0.73 -14.25 9.52
C GLN A 177 0.82 -13.51 8.19
N LEU A 178 1.09 -12.21 8.22
CA LEU A 178 1.18 -11.36 7.03
C LEU A 178 2.60 -10.82 6.86
N ARG A 179 3.03 -10.72 5.60
CA ARG A 179 4.22 -10.00 5.17
C ARG A 179 3.90 -9.13 3.96
N THR A 180 4.35 -7.89 4.00
CA THR A 180 4.25 -6.93 2.89
C THR A 180 5.65 -6.57 2.42
N GLN A 181 5.90 -6.69 1.13
CA GLN A 181 7.12 -6.25 0.49
C GLN A 181 6.79 -5.18 -0.56
N MET A 182 7.59 -4.13 -0.62
CA MET A 182 7.47 -3.11 -1.65
C MET A 182 8.85 -2.80 -2.22
N PHE A 183 8.92 -2.77 -3.55
CA PHE A 183 10.12 -2.45 -4.31
C PHE A 183 9.81 -1.27 -5.22
N LEU A 184 10.61 -0.22 -5.16
CA LEU A 184 10.51 0.92 -6.07
C LEU A 184 11.86 1.11 -6.77
N GLY A 185 11.83 1.22 -8.10
CA GLY A 185 13.02 1.33 -8.93
C GLY A 185 12.87 0.51 -10.20
N LEU A 186 13.78 0.71 -11.14
CA LEU A 186 13.76 -0.01 -12.41
C LEU A 186 14.09 -1.49 -12.16
N MET A 187 13.15 -2.40 -12.42
CA MET A 187 13.35 -3.86 -12.27
C MET A 187 13.95 -4.46 -13.53
N ALA A 188 14.87 -5.41 -13.42
CA ALA A 188 15.53 -6.11 -14.53
C ALA A 188 14.52 -6.66 -15.56
N PRO A 189 14.91 -6.81 -16.84
CA PRO A 189 14.04 -7.37 -17.88
C PRO A 189 13.40 -8.70 -17.45
N GLY A 190 12.07 -8.79 -17.55
CA GLY A 190 11.30 -9.98 -17.16
C GLY A 190 11.19 -10.23 -15.65
N SER A 191 11.70 -9.34 -14.80
CA SER A 191 11.63 -9.48 -13.34
C SER A 191 10.67 -8.49 -12.70
N ASN A 192 9.99 -8.94 -11.65
CA ASN A 192 9.15 -8.09 -10.79
C ASN A 192 9.85 -7.69 -9.48
N SER A 193 10.96 -8.33 -9.11
CA SER A 193 11.55 -8.18 -7.77
C SER A 193 13.08 -8.10 -7.74
N VAL A 194 13.72 -8.10 -8.91
CA VAL A 194 15.18 -7.95 -9.03
C VAL A 194 15.43 -6.62 -9.70
N PHE A 195 16.12 -5.72 -9.02
CA PHE A 195 16.51 -4.43 -9.60
C PHE A 195 17.47 -4.60 -10.78
N ASP A 196 17.32 -3.76 -11.78
CA ASP A 196 18.29 -3.62 -12.87
C ASP A 196 19.59 -3.02 -12.32
N THR A 197 20.73 -3.55 -12.76
CA THR A 197 22.06 -3.12 -12.31
C THR A 197 22.91 -2.54 -13.44
N SER A 198 22.34 -2.41 -14.64
CA SER A 198 22.97 -1.75 -15.78
C SER A 198 23.06 -0.23 -15.58
N TRP A 199 23.85 0.43 -16.42
CA TRP A 199 23.98 1.89 -16.44
C TRP A 199 22.64 2.62 -16.69
N ILE A 200 21.67 1.96 -17.35
CA ILE A 200 20.33 2.51 -17.59
C ILE A 200 19.61 2.76 -16.26
N ALA A 201 19.77 1.86 -15.28
CA ALA A 201 19.14 2.00 -13.96
C ALA A 201 19.57 3.28 -13.24
N ALA A 202 20.83 3.68 -13.39
CA ALA A 202 21.37 4.91 -12.80
C ALA A 202 20.69 6.19 -13.35
N LEU A 203 20.26 6.17 -14.62
CA LEU A 203 19.51 7.28 -15.24
C LEU A 203 18.02 7.20 -14.94
N ALA A 204 17.46 5.99 -14.91
CA ALA A 204 16.03 5.75 -14.72
C ALA A 204 15.56 6.00 -13.29
N ASN A 205 16.32 5.53 -12.29
CA ASN A 205 15.90 5.57 -10.88
C ASN A 205 15.64 6.99 -10.36
N PRO A 206 16.43 8.03 -10.68
CA PRO A 206 16.09 9.41 -10.34
C PRO A 206 14.76 9.90 -10.94
N ILE A 207 14.46 9.50 -12.18
CA ILE A 207 13.18 9.85 -12.84
C ILE A 207 12.02 9.12 -12.17
N ILE A 208 12.19 7.83 -11.87
CA ILE A 208 11.21 7.03 -11.13
C ILE A 208 10.98 7.68 -9.76
N ALA A 209 12.03 7.93 -8.98
CA ALA A 209 11.93 8.60 -7.69
C ALA A 209 11.17 9.92 -7.81
N LYS A 210 11.55 10.80 -8.75
CA LYS A 210 10.85 12.08 -8.95
C LYS A 210 9.37 11.90 -9.27
N SER A 211 9.02 10.91 -10.09
CA SER A 211 7.63 10.67 -10.51
C SER A 211 6.72 10.06 -9.44
N TYR A 212 7.29 9.37 -8.44
CA TYR A 212 6.54 8.76 -7.34
C TYR A 212 6.60 9.61 -6.06
N ILE A 213 7.63 10.43 -5.92
CA ILE A 213 8.02 11.04 -4.64
C ILE A 213 8.30 12.54 -4.77
N GLY A 214 8.96 12.97 -5.85
CA GLY A 214 9.70 14.23 -5.89
C GLY A 214 8.89 15.52 -5.92
N SER A 215 7.56 15.47 -5.98
CA SER A 215 6.69 16.66 -5.99
C SER A 215 5.78 16.78 -4.77
N ALA A 216 5.90 15.88 -3.79
CA ALA A 216 5.03 15.86 -2.63
C ALA A 216 5.45 16.90 -1.58
N THR A 217 4.51 17.73 -1.12
CA THR A 217 4.79 18.73 -0.08
C THR A 217 4.83 18.16 1.34
N ASN A 218 4.27 16.96 1.56
CA ASN A 218 4.22 16.29 2.87
C ASN A 218 5.40 15.34 3.12
N VAL A 219 6.34 15.21 2.18
CA VAL A 219 7.52 14.37 2.31
C VAL A 219 8.76 15.27 2.23
N PRO A 220 9.74 15.14 3.14
CA PRO A 220 11.01 15.86 3.01
C PRO A 220 11.66 15.55 1.67
N ALA A 221 12.02 16.59 0.92
CA ALA A 221 12.61 16.45 -0.41
C ALA A 221 13.86 15.55 -0.36
N ASN A 222 13.95 14.61 -1.32
CA ASN A 222 15.09 13.69 -1.48
C ASN A 222 15.41 12.81 -0.26
N ASN A 223 14.52 12.65 0.71
CA ASN A 223 14.74 11.77 1.86
C ASN A 223 14.12 10.40 1.62
N MET A 224 14.89 9.46 1.05
CA MET A 224 14.38 8.11 0.76
C MET A 224 14.01 7.31 2.01
N THR A 225 14.74 7.52 3.10
CA THR A 225 14.46 6.86 4.38
C THR A 225 13.09 7.25 4.92
N SER A 226 12.73 8.55 4.89
CA SER A 226 11.42 9.01 5.36
C SER A 226 10.25 8.36 4.63
N ILE A 227 10.41 8.10 3.33
CA ILE A 227 9.40 7.46 2.49
C ILE A 227 9.26 5.98 2.82
N GLY A 228 10.37 5.29 3.01
CA GLY A 228 10.34 3.91 3.49
C GLY A 228 9.59 3.79 4.83
N HIS A 229 9.84 4.72 5.75
CA HIS A 229 9.08 4.80 7.00
C HIS A 229 7.60 5.19 6.81
N MET A 230 7.30 6.07 5.85
CA MET A 230 5.93 6.46 5.52
C MET A 230 5.12 5.27 5.02
N ALA A 231 5.65 4.53 4.04
CA ALA A 231 5.05 3.32 3.51
C ALA A 231 4.92 2.23 4.59
N ALA A 232 5.95 2.05 5.43
CA ALA A 232 5.88 1.11 6.55
C ALA A 232 4.75 1.47 7.52
N LEU A 233 4.65 2.73 7.93
CA LEU A 233 3.61 3.17 8.88
C LEU A 233 2.21 3.07 8.27
N HIS A 234 2.07 3.38 6.99
CA HIS A 234 0.82 3.20 6.24
C HIS A 234 0.35 1.73 6.29
N PHE A 235 1.21 0.79 5.89
CA PHE A 235 0.87 -0.65 5.97
C PHE A 235 0.59 -1.11 7.41
N LEU A 236 1.32 -0.59 8.40
CA LEU A 236 1.05 -0.93 9.81
C LEU A 236 -0.33 -0.47 10.27
N GLN A 237 -0.78 0.69 9.81
CA GLN A 237 -2.09 1.24 10.15
C GLN A 237 -3.22 0.52 9.39
N GLU A 238 -3.04 0.29 8.10
CA GLU A 238 -3.96 -0.43 7.23
C GLU A 238 -4.24 -1.85 7.75
N TYR A 239 -3.21 -2.70 7.77
CA TYR A 239 -3.36 -4.11 8.14
C TYR A 239 -3.54 -4.31 9.65
N GLY A 240 -2.97 -3.43 10.48
CA GLY A 240 -3.12 -3.50 11.93
C GLY A 240 -4.55 -3.27 12.42
N THR A 241 -5.42 -2.68 11.60
CA THR A 241 -6.84 -2.48 11.94
C THR A 241 -7.74 -3.66 11.58
N LEU A 242 -7.31 -4.56 10.69
CA LEU A 242 -8.13 -5.66 10.19
C LEU A 242 -8.79 -6.51 11.29
N PRO A 243 -8.10 -6.91 12.38
CA PRO A 243 -8.73 -7.67 13.47
C PRO A 243 -9.98 -7.00 14.08
N ARG A 244 -10.09 -5.67 13.99
CA ARG A 244 -11.18 -4.91 14.63
C ARG A 244 -12.50 -4.98 13.85
N TRP A 245 -12.42 -5.11 12.52
CA TRP A 245 -13.60 -4.94 11.66
C TRP A 245 -13.78 -6.08 10.66
N LEU A 246 -12.70 -6.62 10.07
CA LEU A 246 -12.79 -7.55 8.95
C LEU A 246 -13.58 -8.82 9.30
N PRO A 247 -13.36 -9.50 10.45
CA PRO A 247 -14.14 -10.68 10.81
C PRO A 247 -15.65 -10.40 10.92
N LYS A 248 -16.02 -9.24 11.47
CA LYS A 248 -17.43 -8.85 11.65
C LYS A 248 -18.10 -8.61 10.29
N VAL A 249 -17.47 -7.83 9.43
CA VAL A 249 -18.01 -7.52 8.09
C VAL A 249 -18.05 -8.78 7.23
N TYR A 250 -17.02 -9.61 7.27
CA TYR A 250 -16.96 -10.88 6.55
C TYR A 250 -18.06 -11.85 6.98
N ASN A 251 -18.35 -11.95 8.28
CA ASN A 251 -19.41 -12.84 8.77
C ASN A 251 -20.82 -12.32 8.46
N ASN A 252 -21.01 -10.99 8.45
CA ASN A 252 -22.30 -10.38 8.13
C ASN A 252 -22.72 -10.60 6.67
N ARG A 253 -21.80 -10.91 5.75
CA ARG A 253 -22.14 -11.21 4.35
C ARG A 253 -22.77 -12.61 4.17
N GLN A 254 -22.62 -13.49 5.17
CA GLN A 254 -23.09 -14.88 5.12
C GLN A 254 -24.49 -15.05 5.70
N LYS A 255 -25.07 -13.97 6.20
CA LYS A 255 -26.44 -13.90 6.71
C LYS A 255 -27.31 -13.21 5.67
#